data_AF-A0A7Y3CFT1-F1
#
_entry.id   AF-A0A7Y3CFT1-F1
#
_cell.length_a   1.000
_cell.length_b   1.000
_cell.length_c   1.000
_cell.angle_alpha   90.00
_cell.angle_beta   90.00
_cell.angle_gamma   90.00
#
_symmetry.space_group_name_H-M   'P 1'
#
loop_
_entity.id
_entity.type
_entity.pdbx_description
1 polymer ?
#
loop_
_entity_poly.entity_id
_entity_poly.type
_entity_poly.pdbx_seq_one_letter_code
_entity_poly.pdbx_strand_id
1 'polypeptide(L)' 'MNTNKVEDNTENDNEREDGHEDTRHKNFECETPDKNLGCDPGIDVAG' A
#
# COMPACT_ATOMS: atom_id res chain seq x y z
N MET A 1 -24.13 -14.26 -16.86
CA MET A 1 -22.93 -15.02 -17.30
C MET A 1 -21.84 -14.70 -16.30
N ASN A 2 -21.44 -15.66 -15.47
CA ASN A 2 -20.35 -15.45 -14.51
C ASN A 2 -19.06 -15.44 -15.34
N THR A 3 -18.53 -14.26 -15.62
CA THR A 3 -17.22 -14.10 -16.23
C THR A 3 -16.21 -14.58 -15.20
N ASN A 4 -15.59 -15.74 -15.45
CA ASN A 4 -14.40 -16.16 -14.72
C ASN A 4 -13.30 -15.15 -15.05
N LYS A 5 -13.26 -14.04 -14.32
CA LYS A 5 -12.19 -13.06 -14.39
C LYS A 5 -10.97 -13.77 -13.80
N VAL A 6 -10.04 -14.12 -14.67
CA VAL A 6 -8.72 -14.60 -14.22
C VAL A 6 -8.07 -13.39 -13.58
N GLU A 7 -8.03 -13.39 -12.25
CA GLU A 7 -7.29 -12.39 -11.47
C GLU A 7 -5.81 -12.76 -11.59
N ASP A 8 -5.12 -12.12 -12.53
CA ASP A 8 -3.67 -12.21 -12.63
C ASP A 8 -3.07 -11.36 -11.51
N ASN A 9 -2.37 -12.02 -10.58
CA ASN A 9 -1.72 -11.37 -9.44
C ASN A 9 -0.22 -11.13 -9.72
N THR A 10 0.18 -11.19 -10.99
CA THR A 10 1.54 -10.92 -11.42
C THR A 10 1.64 -9.45 -11.76
N GLU A 11 2.58 -8.77 -11.10
CA GLU A 11 2.94 -7.39 -11.42
C GLU A 11 3.22 -7.23 -12.92
N ASN A 12 2.42 -6.42 -13.61
CA ASN A 12 2.67 -6.07 -15.01
C ASN A 12 3.81 -5.04 -15.10
N ASP A 13 4.46 -4.94 -16.26
CA ASP A 13 5.53 -3.96 -16.51
C ASP A 13 5.06 -2.53 -16.21
N ASN A 14 3.80 -2.19 -16.51
CA ASN A 14 3.22 -0.88 -16.17
C ASN A 14 3.09 -0.65 -14.65
N GLU A 15 2.62 -1.63 -13.87
CA GLU A 15 2.51 -1.51 -12.40
C GLU A 15 3.90 -1.40 -11.75
N ARG A 16 4.89 -2.07 -12.34
CA ARG A 16 6.28 -1.97 -11.92
C ARG A 16 6.91 -0.61 -12.27
N GLU A 17 6.56 -0.03 -13.42
CA GLU A 17 7.02 1.30 -13.83
C GLU A 17 6.36 2.42 -13.01
N ASP A 18 5.06 2.30 -12.70
CA ASP A 18 4.32 3.24 -11.85
C ASP A 18 4.79 3.15 -10.39
N GLY A 19 5.20 1.95 -9.97
CA GLY A 19 5.76 1.67 -8.66
C GLY A 19 4.70 1.61 -7.57
N HIS A 20 4.92 0.78 -6.56
CA HIS A 20 4.04 0.72 -5.40
C HIS A 20 4.36 1.88 -4.47
N GLU A 21 3.33 2.64 -4.12
CA GLU A 21 3.48 3.75 -3.20
C GLU A 21 3.95 3.21 -1.83
N ASP A 22 5.10 3.69 -1.36
CA ASP A 22 5.59 3.34 -0.03
C ASP A 22 4.78 4.11 1.01
N THR A 23 3.63 3.54 1.33
CA THR A 23 2.69 4.08 2.29
C THR A 23 3.19 3.95 3.73
N ARG A 24 4.18 3.09 3.98
CA ARG A 24 4.79 2.90 5.31
C ARG A 24 5.58 4.13 5.74
N HIS A 25 6.46 4.65 4.88
CA HIS A 25 7.25 5.83 5.23
C HIS A 25 6.38 7.07 5.36
N LYS A 26 5.40 7.22 4.45
CA LYS A 26 4.43 8.32 4.45
C LYS A 26 3.55 8.32 5.71
N ASN A 27 3.32 7.15 6.32
CA ASN A 27 2.55 7.05 7.56
C ASN A 27 3.17 7.83 8.73
N PHE A 28 4.45 8.19 8.69
CA PHE A 28 5.09 8.96 9.77
C PHE A 28 5.24 10.46 9.42
N GLU A 29 4.80 10.89 8.24
CA GLU A 29 4.88 12.27 7.76
C GLU A 29 3.61 13.08 8.10
N CYS A 30 3.34 13.29 9.39
CA CYS A 30 2.32 14.24 9.84
C CYS A 30 2.81 15.09 11.02
N GLU A 31 1.97 16.02 11.49
CA GLU A 31 2.34 16.93 12.58
C GLU A 31 2.54 16.21 13.92
N THR A 32 1.79 15.13 14.18
CA THR A 32 1.83 14.38 15.45
C THR A 32 1.78 12.86 15.23
N PRO A 33 2.84 12.26 14.65
CA PRO A 33 2.90 10.82 14.44
C PRO A 33 3.05 10.09 15.78
N ASP A 34 2.32 9.00 15.96
CA ASP A 34 2.64 8.03 17.00
C ASP A 34 3.95 7.32 16.65
N LYS A 35 4.82 7.11 17.64
CA LYS A 35 6.16 6.53 17.40
C LYS A 35 6.11 5.08 16.90
N ASN A 36 5.04 4.36 17.20
CA ASN A 36 4.89 2.95 16.86
C ASN A 36 3.86 2.75 15.74
N LEU A 37 2.84 3.60 15.67
CA LEU A 37 1.70 3.44 14.77
C LEU A 37 1.64 4.48 13.64
N GLY A 38 2.43 5.56 13.73
CA GLY A 38 2.39 6.66 12.77
C GLY A 38 1.11 7.50 12.88
N CYS A 39 0.64 8.00 11.76
CA CYS A 39 -0.45 8.97 11.65
C CYS A 39 -1.78 8.32 11.29
N ASP A 40 -1.73 7.22 10.53
CA ASP A 40 -2.87 6.47 10.04
C ASP A 40 -2.81 5.02 10.56
N PRO A 41 -3.46 4.71 11.70
CA PRO A 41 -3.53 3.34 12.22
C PRO A 41 -4.42 2.41 11.36
N GLY A 42 -5.12 2.95 10.35
CA GLY A 42 -5.86 2.17 9.36
C GLY A 42 -4.96 1.59 8.26
N ILE A 43 -3.73 2.07 8.16
CA ILE A 43 -2.69 1.48 7.31
C ILE A 43 -2.00 0.40 8.13
N ASP A 44 -2.22 -0.86 7.78
CA ASP A 44 -1.66 -1.99 8.52
C ASP A 44 -0.16 -2.08 8.24
N VAL A 45 0.64 -1.35 9.03
CA VAL A 45 2.09 -1.37 8.93
C VAL A 45 2.61 -2.64 9.60
N ALA A 46 2.79 -3.70 8.83
CA ALA A 46 3.44 -4.91 9.33
C ALA A 46 4.86 -4.57 9.85
N GLY A 47 5.09 -4.83 11.14
CA GLY A 47 6.32 -4.50 11.89
C GLY A 47 7.54 -5.32 11.55
#